data_AF-A0A9D7FG04-F1
#
_entry.id   AF-A0A9D7FG04-F1
#
_cell.length_a   1.000
_cell.length_b   1.000
_cell.length_c   1.000
_cell.angle_alpha   90.00
_cell.angle_beta   90.00
_cell.angle_gamma   90.00
#
_symmetry.space_group_name_H-M   'P 1'
#
loop_
_entity.id
_entity.type
_entity.pdbx_description
1 polymer ?
#
loop_
_entity_poly.entity_id
_entity_poly.type
_entity_poly.pdbx_seq_one_letter_code
_entity_poly.pdbx_strand_id
1 'polypeptide(L)'
;MKNLIFVASLTATLIAWPAIAQQGPAGVPGAYGLAESVAPTPPAPPSAQGQRAKRGPVDCRNARDVDQCKVRQEAHKKMLEACQDKFGAERKQCMHQQAQAFDCTRTRNPQQCESRKQASAACQNQKGSQFRQCVQQKMPPADCSKSPDPARCEQHQKARLLCQDKAGPEHRQCLRDNLTAKK
;
A
#
# COMPACT_ATOMS: atom_id res chain seq x y z
N MET A 1 -50.42 32.87 15.94
CA MET A 1 -51.15 32.99 14.66
C MET A 1 -50.24 32.60 13.52
N LYS A 2 -50.82 31.94 12.50
CA LYS A 2 -50.28 31.61 11.18
C LYS A 2 -49.50 30.29 11.04
N ASN A 3 -50.32 29.24 10.98
CA ASN A 3 -50.05 27.95 10.32
C ASN A 3 -49.73 28.16 8.83
N LEU A 4 -48.82 27.38 8.28
CA LEU A 4 -48.82 27.01 6.86
C LEU A 4 -48.33 25.56 6.73
N ILE A 5 -49.31 24.68 6.54
CA ILE A 5 -49.17 23.27 6.18
C ILE A 5 -49.01 23.22 4.66
N PHE A 6 -47.90 22.68 4.16
CA PHE A 6 -47.77 22.27 2.76
C PHE A 6 -47.73 20.75 2.70
N VAL A 7 -48.87 20.18 2.33
CA VAL A 7 -49.02 18.80 1.86
C VAL A 7 -48.83 18.82 0.35
N ALA A 8 -47.85 18.08 -0.18
CA ALA A 8 -47.83 17.71 -1.59
C ALA A 8 -46.97 16.45 -1.85
N SER A 9 -47.67 15.39 -2.21
CA SER A 9 -47.31 14.28 -3.11
C SER A 9 -46.05 13.43 -2.82
N LEU A 10 -46.32 12.20 -2.35
CA LEU A 10 -45.47 11.03 -2.61
C LEU A 10 -45.39 10.77 -4.13
N THR A 11 -44.19 10.80 -4.70
CA THR A 11 -43.88 10.12 -5.96
C THR A 11 -43.11 8.85 -5.64
N ALA A 12 -43.81 7.72 -5.65
CA ALA A 12 -43.20 6.39 -5.58
C ALA A 12 -42.59 6.04 -6.95
N THR A 13 -41.32 6.37 -7.17
CA THR A 13 -40.55 5.85 -8.30
C THR A 13 -40.01 4.46 -7.94
N LEU A 14 -40.75 3.42 -8.35
CA LEU A 14 -40.24 2.06 -8.49
C LEU A 14 -39.22 2.04 -9.63
N ILE A 15 -37.93 2.15 -9.30
CA ILE A 15 -36.85 1.88 -10.25
C ILE A 15 -36.65 0.36 -10.25
N ALA A 16 -37.14 -0.29 -11.31
CA ALA A 16 -36.82 -1.67 -11.61
C ALA A 16 -35.30 -1.77 -11.85
N TRP A 17 -34.59 -2.51 -10.98
CA TRP A 17 -33.21 -2.89 -11.25
C TRP A 17 -33.16 -3.74 -12.52
N PRO A 18 -32.28 -3.44 -13.51
CA PRO A 18 -32.01 -4.37 -14.56
C PRO A 18 -31.24 -5.55 -13.95
N ALA A 19 -31.78 -6.75 -14.15
CA ALA A 19 -31.09 -7.99 -13.90
C ALA A 19 -29.80 -8.02 -14.74
N ILE A 20 -28.65 -7.82 -14.09
CA ILE A 20 -27.36 -8.05 -14.73
C ILE A 20 -27.18 -9.57 -14.80
N ALA A 21 -27.57 -10.15 -15.93
CA ALA A 21 -27.23 -11.52 -16.26
C ALA A 21 -25.70 -11.68 -16.24
N GLN A 22 -25.22 -12.70 -15.53
CA GLN A 22 -23.82 -13.12 -15.60
C GLN A 22 -23.48 -13.51 -17.04
N GLN A 23 -22.65 -12.71 -17.69
CA GLN A 23 -21.96 -13.13 -18.90
C GLN A 23 -20.61 -13.71 -18.46
N GLY A 24 -20.62 -15.02 -18.19
CA GLY A 24 -19.40 -15.83 -18.14
C GLY A 24 -18.76 -15.93 -19.54
N PRO A 25 -17.51 -16.40 -19.63
CA PRO A 25 -16.68 -16.28 -20.83
C PRO A 25 -17.11 -17.31 -21.87
N ALA A 26 -17.56 -16.84 -23.03
CA ALA A 26 -17.74 -17.68 -24.23
C ALA A 26 -16.74 -17.25 -25.30
N GLY A 27 -16.05 -18.25 -25.86
CA GLY A 27 -14.88 -18.09 -26.70
C GLY A 27 -15.11 -17.51 -28.09
N VAL A 28 -14.00 -17.04 -28.65
CA VAL A 28 -13.66 -16.85 -30.07
C VAL A 28 -14.26 -17.93 -31.00
N PRO A 29 -14.65 -17.64 -32.27
CA PRO A 29 -13.69 -17.22 -33.31
C PRO A 29 -14.21 -16.35 -34.49
N GLY A 30 -13.30 -15.58 -35.10
CA GLY A 30 -13.33 -15.27 -36.54
C GLY A 30 -14.11 -14.03 -36.99
N ALA A 31 -13.43 -12.89 -37.09
CA ALA A 31 -13.80 -11.84 -38.04
C ALA A 31 -12.52 -11.16 -38.54
N TYR A 32 -12.16 -11.47 -39.78
CA TYR A 32 -11.08 -10.84 -40.54
C TYR A 32 -11.62 -9.55 -41.16
N GLY A 33 -10.89 -8.45 -41.04
CA GLY A 33 -11.25 -7.17 -41.64
C GLY A 33 -10.20 -6.08 -41.41
N LEU A 34 -9.26 -6.01 -42.37
CA LEU A 34 -8.40 -4.90 -42.84
C LEU A 34 -8.82 -3.48 -42.36
N ALA A 35 -7.97 -2.49 -42.06
CA ALA A 35 -6.53 -2.28 -42.11
C ALA A 35 -6.24 -0.95 -41.38
N GLU A 36 -5.13 -0.84 -40.63
CA GLU A 36 -4.29 0.38 -40.60
C GLU A 36 -2.94 0.01 -39.96
N SER A 37 -1.87 0.19 -40.71
CA SER A 37 -0.50 -0.14 -40.32
C SER A 37 0.06 0.86 -39.32
N VAL A 38 0.04 0.50 -38.03
CA VAL A 38 0.95 1.05 -37.02
C VAL A 38 1.66 -0.13 -36.39
N ALA A 39 2.98 -0.20 -36.55
CA ALA A 39 3.80 -1.25 -35.96
C ALA A 39 3.55 -1.30 -34.44
N PRO A 40 3.05 -2.42 -33.87
CA PRO A 40 2.85 -2.52 -32.44
C PRO A 40 4.22 -2.66 -31.77
N THR A 41 4.59 -1.68 -30.95
CA THR A 41 5.56 -1.89 -29.87
C THR A 41 5.18 -3.16 -29.11
N PRO A 42 6.13 -4.06 -28.78
CA PRO A 42 5.81 -5.26 -28.02
C PRO A 42 5.14 -4.85 -26.71
N PRO A 43 4.03 -5.50 -26.31
CA PRO A 43 3.40 -5.21 -25.04
C PRO A 43 4.42 -5.46 -23.93
N ALA A 44 4.60 -4.45 -23.06
CA ALA A 44 5.32 -4.64 -21.81
C ALA A 44 4.74 -5.88 -21.11
N PRO A 45 5.57 -6.76 -20.52
CA PRO A 45 5.06 -7.93 -19.82
C PRO A 45 4.03 -7.46 -18.80
N PRO A 46 2.86 -8.14 -18.69
CA PRO A 46 1.86 -7.76 -17.73
C PRO A 46 2.54 -7.73 -16.36
N SER A 47 2.58 -6.53 -15.77
CA SER A 47 2.96 -6.38 -14.38
C SER A 47 2.08 -7.35 -13.62
N ALA A 48 2.69 -8.38 -13.03
CA ALA A 48 1.99 -9.36 -12.22
C ALA A 48 1.38 -8.61 -11.04
N GLN A 49 0.19 -8.05 -11.27
CA GLN A 49 -0.75 -7.62 -10.25
C GLN A 49 -1.32 -8.92 -9.70
N GLY A 50 -0.44 -9.65 -9.01
CA GLY A 50 -0.76 -10.85 -8.29
C GLY A 50 -1.91 -10.49 -7.37
N GLN A 51 -3.05 -11.11 -7.66
CA GLN A 51 -4.16 -11.26 -6.75
C GLN A 51 -3.57 -11.44 -5.35
N ARG A 52 -4.07 -10.68 -4.37
CA ARG A 52 -3.67 -10.84 -2.97
C ARG A 52 -4.23 -12.18 -2.47
N ALA A 53 -3.72 -13.28 -3.02
CA ALA A 53 -3.83 -14.60 -2.43
C ALA A 53 -3.36 -14.44 -0.98
N LYS A 54 -4.09 -15.06 -0.05
CA LYS A 54 -3.72 -15.13 1.36
C LYS A 54 -2.28 -15.63 1.40
N ARG A 55 -1.31 -14.72 1.57
CA ARG A 55 0.10 -15.05 1.49
C ARG A 55 0.38 -15.96 2.66
N GLY A 56 0.72 -17.22 2.37
CA GLY A 56 1.29 -18.12 3.35
C GLY A 56 2.60 -17.57 3.94
N PRO A 57 3.19 -18.27 4.91
CA PRO A 57 4.50 -17.92 5.45
C PRO A 57 5.50 -17.65 4.31
N VAL A 58 6.32 -16.61 4.46
CA VAL A 58 7.32 -16.23 3.44
C VAL A 58 8.35 -17.35 3.32
N ASP A 59 8.53 -17.92 2.13
CA ASP A 59 9.61 -18.85 1.85
C ASP A 59 10.93 -18.06 1.70
N CYS A 60 11.85 -18.28 2.64
CA CYS A 60 13.13 -17.59 2.67
C CYS A 60 14.18 -18.17 1.70
N ARG A 61 13.94 -19.34 1.08
CA ARG A 61 14.93 -20.01 0.20
C ARG A 61 15.31 -19.16 -1.01
N ASN A 62 14.36 -18.38 -1.53
CA ASN A 62 14.54 -17.53 -2.71
C ASN A 62 14.75 -16.04 -2.34
N ALA A 63 14.99 -15.71 -1.07
CA ALA A 63 15.21 -14.33 -0.65
C ALA A 63 16.60 -13.84 -1.09
N ARG A 64 16.68 -12.57 -1.52
CA ARG A 64 17.97 -11.90 -1.82
C ARG A 64 18.94 -11.91 -0.64
N ASP A 65 18.40 -11.93 0.57
CA ASP A 65 19.14 -12.05 1.83
C ASP A 65 18.41 -13.07 2.71
N VAL A 66 18.90 -14.31 2.67
CA VAL A 66 18.26 -15.46 3.33
C VAL A 66 18.34 -15.32 4.85
N ASP A 67 19.46 -14.86 5.39
CA ASP A 67 19.66 -14.71 6.83
C ASP A 67 18.75 -13.63 7.41
N GLN A 68 18.66 -12.45 6.77
CA GLN A 68 17.70 -11.42 7.16
C GLN A 68 16.24 -11.86 6.99
N CYS A 69 15.97 -12.78 6.07
CA CYS A 69 14.64 -13.37 5.95
C CYS A 69 14.32 -14.27 7.15
N LYS A 70 15.24 -15.18 7.51
CA LYS A 70 15.09 -16.07 8.67
C LYS A 70 14.94 -15.31 9.98
N VAL A 71 15.76 -14.29 10.22
CA VAL A 71 15.66 -13.44 11.42
C VAL A 71 14.27 -12.80 11.52
N ARG A 72 13.72 -12.30 10.41
CA ARG A 72 12.35 -11.75 10.38
C ARG A 72 11.28 -12.81 10.59
N GLN A 73 11.48 -14.01 10.05
CA GLN A 73 10.57 -15.14 10.23
C GLN A 73 10.49 -15.56 11.70
N GLU A 74 11.64 -15.68 12.37
CA GLU A 74 11.74 -16.01 13.79
C GLU A 74 11.12 -14.92 14.67
N ALA A 75 11.39 -13.65 14.37
CA ALA A 75 10.76 -12.53 15.09
C ALA A 75 9.23 -12.56 14.96
N HIS A 76 8.71 -12.85 13.77
CA HIS A 76 7.28 -13.00 13.56
C HIS A 76 6.70 -14.21 14.31
N LYS A 77 7.42 -15.35 14.33
CA LYS A 77 7.02 -16.53 15.09
C LYS A 77 6.93 -16.22 16.59
N LYS A 78 7.95 -15.58 17.16
CA LYS A 78 7.96 -15.16 18.57
C LYS A 78 6.81 -14.21 18.91
N MET A 79 6.50 -13.26 18.02
CA MET A 79 5.33 -12.39 18.17
C MET A 79 4.02 -13.19 18.18
N LEU A 80 3.90 -14.19 17.31
CA LEU A 80 2.70 -15.04 17.26
C LEU A 80 2.55 -15.88 18.54
N GLU A 81 3.65 -16.46 19.03
CA GLU A 81 3.72 -17.25 20.27
C GLU A 81 3.36 -16.38 21.49
N ALA A 82 3.90 -15.17 21.59
CA ALA A 82 3.62 -14.25 22.70
C ALA A 82 2.14 -13.82 22.81
N CYS A 83 1.36 -13.99 21.74
CA CYS A 83 -0.07 -13.68 21.69
C CYS A 83 -0.91 -14.92 21.35
N GLN A 84 -0.39 -16.13 21.56
CA GLN A 84 -1.07 -17.38 21.17
C GLN A 84 -2.33 -17.64 22.00
N ASP A 85 -2.29 -17.28 23.29
CA ASP A 85 -3.38 -17.52 24.26
C ASP A 85 -4.47 -16.46 24.21
N LYS A 86 -4.33 -15.45 23.32
CA LYS A 86 -5.31 -14.38 23.15
C LYS A 86 -6.15 -14.65 21.90
N PHE A 87 -7.43 -14.28 21.97
CA PHE A 87 -8.37 -14.51 20.86
C PHE A 87 -9.10 -13.21 20.46
N GLY A 88 -9.74 -13.23 19.29
CA GLY A 88 -10.59 -12.13 18.83
C GLY A 88 -9.91 -10.75 18.85
N ALA A 89 -10.55 -9.79 19.52
CA ALA A 89 -10.07 -8.41 19.64
C ALA A 89 -8.79 -8.30 20.47
N GLU A 90 -8.66 -9.05 21.57
CA GLU A 90 -7.48 -9.04 22.43
C GLU A 90 -6.23 -9.53 21.70
N ARG A 91 -6.37 -10.56 20.85
CA ARG A 91 -5.26 -11.03 20.01
C ARG A 91 -4.77 -9.93 19.10
N LYS A 92 -5.68 -9.22 18.43
CA LYS A 92 -5.34 -8.11 17.53
C LYS A 92 -4.61 -6.99 18.28
N GLN A 93 -5.07 -6.66 19.49
CA GLN A 93 -4.45 -5.65 20.32
C GLN A 93 -3.05 -6.07 20.79
N CYS A 94 -2.87 -7.32 21.20
CA CYS A 94 -1.55 -7.87 21.57
C CYS A 94 -0.57 -7.84 20.39
N MET A 95 -0.99 -8.30 19.21
CA MET A 95 -0.16 -8.24 18.01
C MET A 95 0.21 -6.80 17.65
N HIS A 96 -0.72 -5.85 17.83
CA HIS A 96 -0.45 -4.44 17.58
C HIS A 96 0.57 -3.87 18.57
N GLN A 97 0.45 -4.19 19.86
CA GLN A 97 1.40 -3.78 20.89
C GLN A 97 2.80 -4.38 20.64
N GLN A 98 2.88 -5.67 20.33
CA GLN A 98 4.14 -6.33 19.96
C GLN A 98 4.78 -5.67 18.74
N ALA A 99 3.98 -5.33 17.72
CA ALA A 99 4.45 -4.64 16.52
C ALA A 99 4.91 -3.19 16.78
N GLN A 100 4.50 -2.57 17.88
CA GLN A 100 4.99 -1.25 18.30
C GLN A 100 6.23 -1.33 19.21
N ALA A 101 6.41 -2.44 19.91
CA ALA A 101 7.49 -2.70 20.87
C ALA A 101 8.79 -3.22 20.23
N PHE A 102 9.00 -3.00 18.93
CA PHE A 102 10.23 -3.42 18.26
C PHE A 102 11.41 -2.54 18.64
N ASP A 103 12.56 -3.18 18.83
CA ASP A 103 13.83 -2.55 19.18
C ASP A 103 14.53 -2.01 17.92
N CYS A 104 14.64 -0.69 17.84
CA CYS A 104 15.29 -0.01 16.73
C CYS A 104 16.82 -0.16 16.71
N THR A 105 17.45 -0.50 17.84
CA THR A 105 18.91 -0.64 17.94
C THR A 105 19.44 -1.80 17.11
N ARG A 106 18.61 -2.83 16.89
CA ARG A 106 18.94 -4.03 16.12
C ARG A 106 18.73 -3.88 14.62
N THR A 107 18.37 -2.68 14.15
CA THR A 107 18.12 -2.41 12.73
C THR A 107 19.37 -1.87 12.03
N ARG A 108 19.45 -2.01 10.70
CA ARG A 108 20.55 -1.44 9.90
C ARG A 108 20.65 0.10 10.01
N ASN A 109 19.55 0.78 10.32
CA ASN A 109 19.54 2.23 10.54
C ASN A 109 18.66 2.58 11.76
N PRO A 110 19.24 2.59 12.98
CA PRO A 110 18.50 2.89 14.21
C PRO A 110 17.86 4.28 14.22
N GLN A 111 18.56 5.30 13.71
CA GLN A 111 18.05 6.68 13.69
C GLN A 111 16.78 6.79 12.83
N GLN A 112 16.77 6.15 11.65
CA GLN A 112 15.60 6.14 10.78
C GLN A 112 14.45 5.33 11.38
N CYS A 113 14.77 4.24 12.08
CA CYS A 113 13.79 3.44 12.80
C CYS A 113 13.08 4.25 13.88
N GLU A 114 13.83 4.93 14.75
CA GLU A 114 13.29 5.77 15.81
C GLU A 114 12.46 6.93 15.26
N SER A 115 12.98 7.61 14.23
CA SER A 115 12.25 8.70 13.55
C SER A 115 10.90 8.22 13.01
N ARG A 116 10.85 7.02 12.44
CA ARG A 116 9.61 6.42 11.93
C ARG A 116 8.67 6.00 13.06
N LYS A 117 9.20 5.54 14.20
CA LYS A 117 8.41 5.21 15.40
C LYS A 117 7.74 6.46 15.96
N GLN A 118 8.47 7.57 16.09
CA GLN A 118 7.94 8.86 16.51
C GLN A 118 6.88 9.41 15.54
N ALA A 119 7.15 9.37 14.23
CA ALA A 119 6.17 9.78 13.22
C ALA A 119 4.90 8.92 13.25
N SER A 120 5.05 7.61 13.46
CA SER A 120 3.91 6.69 13.63
C SER A 120 3.11 7.00 14.88
N ALA A 121 3.79 7.31 15.99
CA ALA A 121 3.17 7.70 17.26
C ALA A 121 2.39 9.03 17.13
N ALA A 122 2.93 10.01 16.41
CA ALA A 122 2.22 11.27 16.13
C ALA A 122 0.97 11.09 15.25
N CYS A 123 0.91 10.01 14.47
CA CYS A 123 -0.14 9.74 13.50
C CYS A 123 -1.15 8.67 13.94
N GLN A 124 -1.12 8.23 15.20
CA GLN A 124 -1.95 7.12 15.70
C GLN A 124 -3.46 7.29 15.50
N ASN A 125 -3.93 8.54 15.43
CA ASN A 125 -5.35 8.86 15.21
C ASN A 125 -5.80 8.63 13.76
N GLN A 126 -4.86 8.49 12.83
CA GLN A 126 -5.14 8.24 11.42
C GLN A 126 -5.14 6.74 11.11
N LYS A 127 -5.93 6.32 10.12
CA LYS A 127 -6.01 4.92 9.67
C LYS A 127 -5.70 4.79 8.17
N GLY A 128 -5.30 3.60 7.76
CA GLY A 128 -5.17 3.26 6.34
C GLY A 128 -4.19 4.15 5.55
N SER A 129 -4.66 4.76 4.46
CA SER A 129 -3.88 5.65 3.61
C SER A 129 -3.50 6.96 4.30
N GLN A 130 -4.42 7.53 5.10
CA GLN A 130 -4.19 8.77 5.84
C GLN A 130 -3.07 8.61 6.89
N PHE A 131 -3.01 7.45 7.57
CA PHE A 131 -1.89 7.12 8.45
C PHE A 131 -0.55 7.17 7.72
N ARG A 132 -0.48 6.56 6.53
CA ARG A 132 0.76 6.53 5.75
C ARG A 132 1.18 7.92 5.29
N GLN A 133 0.23 8.74 4.89
CA GLN A 133 0.50 10.12 4.47
C GLN A 133 0.98 10.98 5.65
N CYS A 134 0.30 10.88 6.80
CA CYS A 134 0.72 11.57 8.01
C CYS A 134 2.14 11.16 8.42
N VAL A 135 2.45 9.85 8.45
CA VAL A 135 3.80 9.37 8.79
C VAL A 135 4.82 9.88 7.79
N GLN A 136 4.47 9.92 6.49
CA GLN A 136 5.37 10.41 5.44
C GLN A 136 5.69 11.90 5.61
N GLN A 137 4.70 12.72 5.96
CA GLN A 137 4.85 14.17 6.19
C GLN A 137 5.62 14.48 7.48
N LYS A 138 5.47 13.64 8.51
CA LYS A 138 6.16 13.80 9.80
C LYS A 138 7.54 13.15 9.84
N MET A 139 7.95 12.43 8.79
CA MET A 139 9.26 11.78 8.76
C MET A 139 10.34 12.80 8.42
N PRO A 140 11.45 12.85 9.18
CA PRO A 140 12.54 13.74 8.84
C PRO A 140 13.18 13.36 7.49
N PRO A 141 13.79 14.34 6.80
CA PRO A 141 14.61 14.05 5.63
C PRO A 141 15.68 13.02 5.97
N ALA A 142 15.93 12.10 5.03
CA ALA A 142 17.01 11.12 5.19
C ALA A 142 18.37 11.81 5.12
N ASP A 143 19.28 11.41 6.00
CA ASP A 143 20.69 11.79 5.91
C ASP A 143 21.38 10.94 4.84
N CYS A 144 21.43 11.47 3.62
CA CYS A 144 21.95 10.74 2.46
C CYS A 144 23.47 10.55 2.49
N SER A 145 24.20 11.28 3.35
CA SER A 145 25.65 11.11 3.51
C SER A 145 26.04 9.74 4.08
N LYS A 146 25.14 9.11 4.85
CA LYS A 146 25.33 7.79 5.46
C LYS A 146 24.78 6.64 4.60
N SER A 147 24.26 6.95 3.42
CA SER A 147 23.73 5.95 2.49
C SER A 147 24.87 5.26 1.75
N PRO A 148 24.81 3.94 1.49
CA PRO A 148 25.73 3.26 0.58
C PRO A 148 25.73 3.87 -0.83
N ASP A 149 24.63 4.53 -1.21
CA ASP A 149 24.49 5.28 -2.46
C ASP A 149 23.84 6.64 -2.13
N PRO A 150 24.66 7.69 -1.95
CA PRO A 150 24.18 9.04 -1.66
C PRO A 150 23.37 9.65 -2.82
N ALA A 151 23.82 9.47 -4.06
CA ALA A 151 23.17 10.03 -5.25
C ALA A 151 21.75 9.49 -5.43
N ARG A 152 21.58 8.18 -5.27
CA ARG A 152 20.25 7.56 -5.27
C ARG A 152 19.40 8.02 -4.10
N CYS A 153 19.98 8.16 -2.91
CA CYS A 153 19.26 8.67 -1.75
C CYS A 153 18.72 10.09 -1.99
N GLU A 154 19.55 10.99 -2.51
CA GLU A 154 19.16 12.36 -2.84
C GLU A 154 18.07 12.40 -3.92
N GLN A 155 18.17 11.55 -4.95
CA GLN A 155 17.13 11.43 -5.97
C GLN A 155 15.78 11.01 -5.34
N HIS A 156 15.81 10.02 -4.45
CA HIS A 156 14.63 9.61 -3.68
C HIS A 156 14.09 10.71 -2.78
N GLN A 157 14.95 11.51 -2.16
CA GLN A 157 14.54 12.63 -1.34
C GLN A 157 13.88 13.74 -2.16
N LYS A 158 14.48 14.12 -3.29
CA LYS A 158 13.92 15.11 -4.24
C LYS A 158 12.56 14.66 -4.76
N ALA A 159 12.43 13.40 -5.17
CA ALA A 159 11.15 12.85 -5.62
C ALA A 159 10.08 12.88 -4.52
N ARG A 160 10.43 12.63 -3.26
CA ARG A 160 9.49 12.72 -2.13
C ARG A 160 8.99 14.15 -1.90
N LEU A 161 9.87 15.14 -2.01
CA LEU A 161 9.51 16.55 -1.89
C LEU A 161 8.57 16.97 -3.03
N LEU A 162 8.90 16.63 -4.28
CA LEU A 162 8.05 16.92 -5.45
C LEU A 162 6.67 16.26 -5.37
N CYS A 163 6.59 15.08 -4.76
CA CYS A 163 5.36 14.29 -4.68
C CYS A 163 4.64 14.44 -3.33
N GLN A 164 5.05 15.35 -2.44
CA GLN A 164 4.55 15.43 -1.06
C GLN A 164 3.05 15.75 -0.98
N ASP A 165 2.53 16.51 -1.94
CA ASP A 165 1.13 16.96 -1.99
C ASP A 165 0.19 15.89 -2.53
N LYS A 166 0.73 14.80 -3.09
CA LYS A 166 -0.06 13.68 -3.62
C LYS A 166 -0.22 12.60 -2.56
N ALA A 167 -1.36 11.89 -2.61
CA ALA A 167 -1.67 10.80 -1.70
C ALA A 167 -1.88 9.47 -2.45
N GLY A 168 -1.73 8.36 -1.73
CA GLY A 168 -2.19 7.06 -2.20
C GLY A 168 -1.56 6.60 -3.54
N PRO A 169 -2.36 6.15 -4.52
CA PRO A 169 -1.87 5.69 -5.83
C PRO A 169 -1.13 6.77 -6.62
N GLU A 170 -1.61 8.01 -6.59
CA GLU A 170 -1.00 9.14 -7.31
C GLU A 170 0.40 9.47 -6.80
N HIS A 171 0.60 9.42 -5.48
CA HIS A 171 1.92 9.58 -4.88
C HIS A 171 2.90 8.52 -5.40
N ARG A 172 2.45 7.26 -5.51
CA ARG A 172 3.30 6.18 -6.05
C ARG A 172 3.60 6.35 -7.52
N GLN A 173 2.66 6.88 -8.29
CA GLN A 173 2.89 7.18 -9.69
C GLN A 173 3.91 8.29 -9.84
N CYS A 174 3.71 9.41 -9.15
CA CYS A 174 4.65 10.54 -9.14
C CYS A 174 6.07 10.12 -8.73
N LEU A 175 6.20 9.28 -7.68
CA LEU A 175 7.49 8.74 -7.28
C LEU A 175 8.10 7.86 -8.38
N ARG A 176 7.31 7.01 -9.04
CA ARG A 176 7.82 6.19 -10.16
C ARG A 176 8.34 7.09 -11.27
N ASP A 177 7.55 8.03 -11.75
CA ASP A 177 7.91 8.91 -12.85
C ASP A 177 9.21 9.68 -12.57
N ASN A 178 9.36 10.25 -11.37
CA ASN A 178 10.55 11.01 -10.97
C ASN A 178 11.79 10.14 -10.70
N LEU A 179 11.62 8.83 -10.44
CA LEU A 179 12.72 7.91 -10.16
C LEU A 179 13.15 7.10 -11.36
N THR A 180 12.26 6.84 -12.33
CA THR A 180 12.58 6.12 -13.57
C THR A 180 13.05 7.03 -14.69
N ALA A 181 12.82 8.34 -14.63
CA ALA A 181 13.16 9.30 -15.69
C ALA A 181 14.67 9.60 -15.87
N LYS A 182 15.57 8.78 -15.31
CA LYS A 182 17.01 8.88 -15.59
C LYS A 182 17.56 7.54 -16.06
N LYS A 183 17.51 7.34 -17.37
CA LYS A 183 18.49 6.55 -18.11
C LYS A 183 19.22 7.50 -19.04
#